data_AF-A0A0N8KJZ8-F1
#
_entry.id   AF-A0A0N8KJZ8-F1
#
_cell.length_a   1.000
_cell.length_b   1.000
_cell.length_c   1.000
_cell.angle_alpha   90.00
_cell.angle_beta   90.00
_cell.angle_gamma   90.00
#
_symmetry.space_group_name_H-M   'P 1'
#
loop_
_entity.id
_entity.type
_entity.pdbx_description
1 polymer ?
#
loop_
_entity_poly.entity_id
_entity_poly.type
_entity_poly.pdbx_seq_one_letter_code
_entity_poly.pdbx_strand_id
1 'polypeptide(L)' 'MSFVECYGAPDIDAAYPVACEEIDQMRNMCEDFEENTLLMVSRTQTDLGVEETYRSRAPQDASLEAFAVHGSVE' A
#
# COMPACT_ATOMS: atom_id res chain seq x y z
N MET A 1 -21.07 -6.81 6.31
CA MET A 1 -20.65 -6.85 4.89
C MET A 1 -19.21 -7.33 4.89
N SER A 2 -18.97 -8.48 4.28
CA SER A 2 -17.67 -9.14 4.19
C SER A 2 -16.84 -8.54 3.05
N PHE A 3 -15.52 -8.73 3.11
CA PHE A 3 -14.58 -8.32 2.06
C PHE A 3 -15.01 -8.84 0.68
N VAL A 4 -15.45 -10.10 0.62
CA VAL A 4 -15.98 -10.76 -0.58
C VAL A 4 -17.18 -10.00 -1.14
N GLU A 5 -18.15 -9.62 -0.30
CA GLU A 5 -19.34 -8.86 -0.70
C GLU A 5 -19.01 -7.43 -1.17
N CYS A 6 -17.96 -6.81 -0.64
CA CYS A 6 -17.58 -5.44 -1.00
C CYS A 6 -16.76 -5.36 -2.30
N TYR A 7 -15.91 -6.35 -2.56
CA TYR A 7 -14.89 -6.29 -3.62
C TYR A 7 -15.08 -7.32 -4.73
N GLY A 8 -16.07 -8.22 -4.61
CA GLY A 8 -16.49 -9.11 -5.70
C GLY A 8 -15.61 -10.35 -5.89
N ALA A 9 -14.82 -10.74 -4.88
CA ALA A 9 -14.14 -12.03 -4.90
C ALA A 9 -15.16 -13.19 -4.88
N PRO A 10 -14.84 -14.38 -5.43
CA PRO A 10 -15.76 -15.53 -5.39
C PRO A 10 -16.02 -16.06 -3.97
N ASP A 11 -14.96 -16.21 -3.17
CA ASP A 11 -14.97 -16.61 -1.77
C ASP A 11 -13.63 -16.24 -1.10
N ILE A 12 -13.50 -16.51 0.21
CA ILE A 12 -12.30 -16.16 0.97
C ILE A 12 -11.10 -17.06 0.63
N ASP A 13 -11.34 -18.33 0.30
CA ASP A 13 -10.28 -19.28 0.01
C ASP A 13 -9.61 -18.96 -1.34
N ALA A 14 -10.38 -18.42 -2.29
CA ALA A 14 -9.89 -17.87 -3.55
C ALA A 14 -9.18 -16.52 -3.37
N ALA A 15 -9.66 -15.67 -2.46
CA ALA A 15 -9.11 -14.32 -2.25
C ALA A 15 -7.79 -14.32 -1.46
N TYR A 16 -7.69 -15.18 -0.45
CA TYR A 16 -6.57 -15.21 0.49
C TYR A 16 -5.20 -15.41 -0.17
N PRO A 17 -4.96 -16.41 -1.05
CA PRO A 17 -3.64 -16.60 -1.66
C PRO A 17 -3.20 -15.39 -2.49
N VAL A 18 -4.11 -14.76 -3.23
CA VAL A 18 -3.83 -13.55 -4.01
C VAL A 18 -3.44 -12.38 -3.10
N ALA A 19 -4.14 -12.21 -1.97
CA ALA A 19 -3.79 -11.17 -1.00
C ALA A 19 -2.40 -11.40 -0.37
N CYS A 20 -2.02 -12.65 -0.11
CA CYS A 20 -0.68 -12.99 0.34
C CYS A 20 0.38 -12.65 -0.72
N GLU A 21 0.14 -13.01 -1.98
CA GLU A 21 1.05 -12.69 -3.10
C GLU A 21 1.24 -11.18 -3.27
N GLU A 22 0.18 -10.38 -3.19
CA GLU A 22 0.27 -8.92 -3.26
C GLU A 22 1.08 -8.34 -2.09
N ILE A 23 0.91 -8.86 -0.87
CA ILE A 23 1.71 -8.42 0.29
C ILE A 23 3.19 -8.75 0.10
N ASP A 24 3.51 -9.96 -0.37
CA ASP A 24 4.90 -10.36 -0.62
C ASP A 24 5.51 -9.54 -1.78
N GLN A 25 4.74 -9.23 -2.82
CA GLN A 25 5.17 -8.29 -3.86
C GLN A 25 5.49 -6.91 -3.27
N MET A 26 4.59 -6.35 -2.45
CA MET A 26 4.81 -5.06 -1.79
C MET A 26 6.06 -5.07 -0.90
N ARG A 27 6.31 -6.18 -0.18
CA ARG A 27 7.51 -6.34 0.65
C ARG A 27 8.77 -6.36 -0.21
N ASN A 28 8.79 -7.17 -1.27
CA ASN A 28 9.92 -7.26 -2.20
C ASN A 28 10.22 -5.89 -2.84
N MET A 29 9.18 -5.13 -3.18
CA MET A 29 9.35 -3.77 -3.71
C MET A 29 10.03 -2.81 -2.73
N CYS A 30 9.94 -3.03 -1.42
CA CYS A 30 10.54 -2.16 -0.41
C CYS A 30 12.02 -2.47 -0.13
N GLU A 31 12.54 -3.64 -0.50
CA GLU A 31 13.86 -4.12 -0.07
C GLU A 31 15.03 -3.22 -0.53
N ASP A 32 14.87 -2.54 -1.66
CA ASP A 32 15.92 -1.71 -2.29
C ASP A 32 15.82 -0.22 -1.91
N PHE A 33 14.95 0.17 -0.98
CA PHE A 33 14.69 1.57 -0.64
C PHE A 33 15.11 1.93 0.79
N GLU A 34 15.55 3.17 0.96
CA GLU A 34 15.86 3.75 2.27
C GLU A 34 14.59 3.82 3.15
N GLU A 35 14.78 3.72 4.47
CA GLU A 35 13.69 3.89 5.43
C GLU A 35 12.95 5.22 5.20
N ASN A 36 11.62 5.20 5.30
CA ASN A 36 10.74 6.34 5.03
C ASN A 36 10.67 6.80 3.55
N THR A 37 11.18 6.00 2.61
CA THR A 37 10.88 6.19 1.18
C THR A 37 9.40 5.94 0.93
N LEU A 38 8.73 6.87 0.25
CA LEU A 38 7.34 6.69 -0.17
C LEU A 38 7.30 6.02 -1.54
N LEU A 39 6.75 4.81 -1.59
CA LEU A 39 6.42 4.11 -2.81
C LEU A 39 4.95 4.33 -3.16
N MET A 40 4.69 4.65 -4.41
CA MET A 40 3.35 4.91 -4.92
C MET A 40 3.09 4.01 -6.12
N VAL A 41 1.98 3.27 -6.04
CA VAL A 41 1.50 2.39 -7.11
C VAL A 41 0.19 2.96 -7.64
N SER A 42 0.12 3.16 -8.96
CA SER A 42 -1.11 3.55 -9.66
C SER A 42 -1.53 2.40 -10.56
N ARG A 43 -2.80 1.98 -10.46
CA ARG A 43 -3.35 0.85 -11.23
C ARG A 43 -4.55 1.31 -12.05
N THR A 44 -4.55 1.00 -13.33
CA THR A 44 -5.64 1.30 -14.25
C THR A 44 -6.11 0.01 -14.92
N GLN A 45 -7.40 -0.29 -14.82
CA GLN A 45 -8.00 -1.39 -15.58
C GLN A 45 -8.11 -0.99 -17.06
N THR A 46 -7.58 -1.82 -17.94
CA THR A 46 -7.66 -1.70 -19.39
C THR A 46 -8.27 -2.97 -19.99
N ASP A 47 -8.58 -2.94 -21.28
CA ASP A 47 -9.09 -4.10 -22.02
C ASP A 47 -8.05 -5.23 -22.14
N LEU A 48 -6.76 -4.91 -22.00
CA LEU A 48 -5.66 -5.88 -22.07
C LEU A 48 -5.26 -6.41 -20.68
N GLY A 49 -5.83 -5.87 -19.60
CA GLY A 49 -5.47 -6.21 -18.23
C GLY A 49 -5.23 -4.97 -17.37
N VAL A 50 -4.45 -5.13 -16.30
CA VAL A 50 -4.14 -4.04 -15.36
C VAL A 50 -2.83 -3.38 -15.80
N GLU A 51 -2.86 -2.09 -16.09
CA GLU A 51 -1.66 -1.27 -16.25
C GLU A 51 -1.22 -0.75 -14.89
N GLU A 52 0.05 -0.94 -14.55
CA GLU A 52 0.62 -0.50 -13.28
C GLU A 52 1.76 0.49 -13.50
N THR A 53 1.77 1.57 -12.72
CA THR A 53 2.86 2.54 -12.69
C THR A 53 3.41 2.66 -11.28
N TYR A 54 4.72 2.51 -11.14
CA TYR A 54 5.45 2.56 -9.88
C TYR A 54 6.29 3.84 -9.81
N ARG A 55 6.21 4.55 -8.68
CA ARG A 55 7.01 5.76 -8.42
C ARG A 55 7.56 5.72 -7.01
N SER A 56 8.80 6.14 -6.83
CA SER A 56 9.41 6.34 -5.52
C SER A 56 9.64 7.83 -5.26
N ARG A 57 9.56 8.21 -3.99
CA ARG A 57 9.98 9.52 -3.47
C ARG A 57 10.89 9.26 -2.28
N ALA A 58 12.14 9.71 -2.41
CA ALA A 58 13.12 9.64 -1.34
C ALA A 58 12.57 10.26 -0.05
N PRO A 59 13.08 9.83 1.12
CA PRO A 59 12.64 10.35 2.40
C PRO A 59 12.65 11.87 2.42
N GLN A 60 11.57 12.46 2.93
CA GLN A 60 11.54 13.89 3.23
C GLN A 60 12.00 14.06 4.67
N ASP A 61 12.89 15.02 4.91
CA ASP A 61 13.21 15.44 6.27
C ASP A 61 11.91 15.87 6.96
N ALA A 62 11.52 15.13 8.01
CA ALA A 62 10.46 15.58 8.89
C ALA A 62 10.99 16.79 9.67
N SER A 63 10.42 17.99 9.44
CA SER A 63 10.66 19.11 10.35
C SER A 63 10.21 18.68 11.75
N LEU A 64 11.09 18.80 12.74
CA LEU A 64 10.86 18.44 14.15
C LEU A 64 9.64 19.16 14.78
N GLU A 65 9.04 20.13 14.09
CA GLU A 65 7.83 20.86 14.50
C GLU A 65 6.58 19.96 14.58
N ALA A 66 6.56 18.79 13.91
CA ALA A 66 5.39 17.91 13.87
C ALA A 66 5.11 17.12 15.18
N PHE A 67 6.01 17.16 16.16
CA PHE A 67 5.88 16.43 17.43
C PHE A 67 5.12 17.18 18.54
N ALA A 68 4.70 18.43 18.31
CA ALA A 68 4.07 19.29 19.33
C ALA A 68 2.54 19.36 19.26
N VAL A 69 1.86 18.27 18.87
CA VAL A 69 0.40 18.16 18.97
C VAL A 69 0.10 16.79 19.57
N HIS A 70 -0.75 16.74 20.59
CA HIS A 70 -1.12 15.60 21.46
C HIS A 70 -0.39 15.57 22.81
N GLY A 71 -0.82 16.47 23.69
CA GLY A 71 -0.47 16.46 25.11
C GLY A 71 -1.27 17.46 25.94
N SER A 72 -2.59 17.49 25.81
CA SER A 72 -3.46 18.10 26.84
C SER A 72 -4.06 16.96 27.65
N VAL A 73 -3.57 16.76 28.87
CA VAL A 73 -4.26 15.94 29.87
C VAL A 73 -5.29 16.83 30.56
N GLU A 74 -6.56 16.55 30.33
CA GLU A 74 -7.66 16.85 31.27
C GLU A 74 -8.51 15.59 31.44
#